data_AF-A0A914ZZP0-F1
#
_entry.id   AF-A0A914ZZP0-F1
#
_cell.length_a   1.000
_cell.length_b   1.000
_cell.length_c   1.000
_cell.angle_alpha   90.00
_cell.angle_beta   90.00
_cell.angle_gamma   90.00
#
_symmetry.space_group_name_H-M   'P 1'
#
loop_
_entity.id
_entity.type
_entity.pdbx_description
1 polymer ?
#
loop_
_entity_poly.entity_id
_entity_poly.type
_entity_poly.pdbx_seq_one_letter_code
_entity_poly.pdbx_strand_id
1 'polypeptide(L)'
;MNVNGLIFIYVFNENSVRRQAAVFGLDLVADTTLHVKKSTILGKVTLSRFHLSKISGNIGITDEEVSDLALLSSEMLQKFVNNVLQNGFPVPIPQVVHLTASDLRILDRCALLSTHFTLDHRRVSDIASLTIFNSTPFGYQ
;
A
#
# COMPACT_ATOMS: atom_id res chain seq x y z
N MET A 1 11.03 -3.76 6.48
CA MET A 1 10.77 -2.37 6.90
C MET A 1 10.82 -2.32 8.42
N ASN A 2 11.50 -1.33 9.00
CA ASN A 2 11.50 -1.08 10.45
C ASN A 2 10.84 0.28 10.70
N VAL A 3 9.88 0.32 11.61
CA VAL A 3 9.17 1.54 12.01
C VAL A 3 9.27 1.66 13.52
N ASN A 4 9.84 2.78 13.97
CA ASN A 4 9.79 3.19 15.36
C ASN A 4 8.90 4.42 15.47
N GLY A 5 8.04 4.45 16.49
CA GLY A 5 7.07 5.52 16.64
C GLY A 5 6.59 5.71 18.07
N LEU A 6 5.80 6.77 18.26
CA LEU A 6 5.09 7.07 19.50
C LEU A 6 3.59 7.04 19.24
N ILE A 7 2.86 6.35 20.11
CA ILE A 7 1.40 6.30 20.11
C ILE A 7 0.92 7.11 21.31
N PHE A 8 0.08 8.10 21.05
CA PHE A 8 -0.49 8.96 22.07
C PHE A 8 -1.98 8.64 22.22
N ILE A 9 -2.38 8.25 23.43
CA ILE A 9 -3.79 7.99 23.77
C ILE A 9 -4.34 9.22 24.47
N TYR A 10 -5.49 9.68 24.00
CA TYR A 10 -6.21 10.82 24.57
C TYR A 10 -7.60 10.41 25.02
N VAL A 11 -8.03 10.96 26.14
CA VAL A 11 -9.38 10.82 26.67
C VAL A 11 -10.07 12.18 26.57
N PHE A 12 -11.34 12.15 26.20
CA PHE A 12 -12.21 13.32 26.16
C PHE A 12 -13.15 13.27 27.37
N ASN A 13 -13.14 14.33 28.17
CA ASN A 13 -14.11 14.50 29.25
C ASN A 13 -15.43 15.09 28.73
N GLU A 14 -16.46 15.13 29.57
CA GLU A 14 -17.80 15.68 29.24
C GLU A 14 -17.75 17.10 28.65
N ASN A 15 -16.76 17.91 29.04
CA ASN A 15 -16.54 19.26 28.51
C ASN A 15 -15.75 19.29 27.19
N SER A 16 -15.58 18.14 26.50
CA SER A 16 -14.77 17.99 25.28
C SER A 16 -13.29 18.38 25.42
N VAL A 17 -12.79 18.53 26.64
CA VAL A 17 -11.37 18.81 26.89
C VAL A 17 -10.57 17.54 26.68
N ARG A 18 -9.62 17.59 25.73
CA ARG A 18 -8.70 16.51 25.40
C ARG A 18 -7.58 16.44 26.44
N ARG A 19 -7.48 15.32 27.15
CA ARG A 19 -6.37 15.04 28.07
C ARG A 19 -5.57 13.85 27.57
N GLN A 20 -4.24 13.98 27.54
CA GLN A 20 -3.37 12.85 27.26
C GLN A 20 -3.42 11.85 28.41
N ALA A 21 -3.75 10.61 28.09
CA ALA A 21 -3.94 9.55 29.07
C ALA A 21 -2.74 8.61 29.13
N ALA A 22 -2.12 8.31 27.99
CA ALA A 22 -0.90 7.49 27.92
C ALA A 22 -0.09 7.76 26.65
N VAL A 23 1.20 7.40 26.70
CA VAL A 23 2.15 7.37 25.59
C VAL A 23 2.81 6.00 25.55
N PHE A 24 2.79 5.38 24.37
CA PHE A 24 3.48 4.13 24.10
C PHE A 24 4.56 4.31 23.05
N GLY A 25 5.69 3.63 23.23
CA GLY A 25 6.67 3.41 22.18
C GLY A 25 6.23 2.23 21.34
N LEU A 26 6.33 2.36 20.02
CA LEU A 26 6.10 1.31 19.04
C LEU A 26 7.43 0.97 18.36
N ASP A 27 7.78 -0.32 18.36
CA ASP A 27 8.83 -0.89 17.52
C ASP A 27 8.22 -1.99 16.64
N LEU A 28 8.24 -1.78 15.34
CA LEU A 28 7.60 -2.62 14.35
C LEU A 28 8.59 -3.03 13.27
N VAL A 29 8.66 -4.34 13.00
CA VAL A 29 9.39 -4.91 11.87
C VAL A 29 8.40 -5.65 10.99
N ALA A 30 8.41 -5.30 9.71
CA ALA A 30 7.49 -5.83 8.71
C ALA A 30 8.24 -6.26 7.45
N ASP A 31 7.89 -7.45 6.97
CA ASP A 31 8.36 -8.02 5.72
C ASP A 31 7.29 -7.84 4.66
N THR A 32 7.67 -7.32 3.50
CA THR A 32 6.74 -7.00 2.41
C THR A 32 7.14 -7.79 1.18
N THR A 33 6.16 -8.43 0.55
CA THR A 33 6.30 -9.11 -0.73
C THR A 33 5.35 -8.48 -1.72
N LEU A 34 5.86 -8.05 -2.87
CA LEU A 34 5.07 -7.46 -3.94
C LEU A 34 5.17 -8.35 -5.19
N HIS A 35 4.09 -8.44 -5.95
CA HIS A 35 4.05 -9.17 -7.22
C HIS A 35 3.09 -8.52 -8.20
N VAL A 36 3.26 -8.77 -9.49
CA VAL A 36 2.43 -8.17 -10.54
C VAL A 36 1.47 -9.21 -11.11
N LYS A 37 0.19 -8.85 -11.19
CA LYS A 37 -0.87 -9.68 -11.79
C LYS A 37 -1.78 -8.79 -12.62
N LYS A 38 -1.93 -9.10 -13.92
CA LYS A 38 -2.83 -8.39 -14.85
C LYS A 38 -2.65 -6.86 -14.78
N SER A 39 -1.41 -6.40 -14.80
CA SER A 39 -1.07 -4.96 -14.72
C SER A 39 -1.43 -4.27 -13.41
N THR A 40 -1.69 -5.03 -12.35
CA THR A 40 -1.86 -4.53 -10.99
C THR A 40 -0.71 -5.05 -10.12
N ILE A 41 -0.09 -4.15 -9.36
CA ILE A 41 0.88 -4.51 -8.33
C ILE A 41 0.09 -4.89 -7.08
N LEU A 42 0.21 -6.15 -6.69
CA LEU A 42 -0.38 -6.70 -5.48
C LEU A 42 0.71 -6.86 -4.42
N GLY A 43 0.32 -6.78 -3.16
CA GLY A 43 1.25 -6.92 -2.05
C GLY A 43 0.74 -7.78 -0.92
N LYS A 44 1.67 -8.27 -0.11
CA LYS A 44 1.41 -8.90 1.18
C LYS A 44 2.47 -8.46 2.17
N VAL A 45 2.02 -8.07 3.36
CA VAL A 45 2.83 -7.72 4.52
C VAL A 45 2.68 -8.78 5.59
N THR A 46 3.80 -9.13 6.20
CA THR A 46 3.88 -9.95 7.40
C THR A 46 4.62 -9.16 8.47
N LEU A 47 4.02 -8.99 9.64
CA LEU A 47 4.67 -8.37 10.78
C LEU A 47 5.52 -9.42 11.49
N SER A 48 6.83 -9.29 11.42
CA SER A 48 7.78 -10.18 12.11
C SER A 48 8.04 -9.74 13.55
N ARG A 49 7.88 -8.45 13.84
CA ARG A 49 7.93 -7.92 15.21
C ARG A 49 6.93 -6.79 15.38
N PHE A 50 6.22 -6.80 16.50
CA PHE A 50 5.37 -5.72 16.94
C PHE A 50 5.47 -5.61 18.46
N HIS A 51 6.14 -4.56 18.95
CA HIS A 51 6.36 -4.36 20.37
C HIS A 51 5.84 -2.99 20.81
N LEU A 52 5.04 -3.01 21.87
CA LEU A 52 4.58 -1.82 22.56
C LEU A 52 5.27 -1.72 23.91
N SER A 53 5.77 -0.54 24.24
CA SER A 53 6.35 -0.23 25.54
C SER A 53 5.65 0.99 26.14
N LYS A 54 5.28 0.93 27.41
CA LYS A 54 4.69 2.07 28.11
C LYS A 54 5.78 3.09 28.43
N ILE A 55 5.64 4.31 27.92
CA ILE A 55 6.61 5.39 28.18
C ILE A 55 6.13 6.28 29.33
N SER A 56 4.87 6.70 29.30
CA SER A 56 4.29 7.55 30.34
C SER A 56 2.76 7.49 30.28
N GLY A 57 2.08 7.81 31.38
CA GLY A 57 0.63 7.85 31.38
C GLY A 57 0.04 7.77 32.77
N ASN A 58 -1.17 8.31 32.91
CA ASN A 58 -1.92 8.32 34.16
C ASN A 58 -2.87 7.11 34.27
N ILE A 59 -2.83 6.20 33.29
CA ILE A 59 -3.59 4.95 33.29
C ILE A 59 -2.69 3.83 33.86
N GLY A 60 -3.19 3.15 34.89
CA GLY A 60 -2.56 1.98 35.50
C GLY A 60 -2.74 0.72 34.64
N ILE A 61 -2.09 0.68 33.49
CA ILE A 61 -2.00 -0.52 32.63
C ILE A 61 -0.76 -1.32 33.03
N THR A 62 -0.94 -2.63 33.20
CA THR A 62 0.09 -3.65 33.46
C THR A 62 0.83 -4.03 32.18
N ASP A 63 2.00 -4.65 32.32
CA ASP A 63 2.80 -5.05 31.15
C ASP A 63 2.12 -6.19 30.37
N GLU A 64 1.41 -7.09 31.05
CA GLU A 64 0.57 -8.12 30.43
C GLU A 64 -0.51 -7.51 29.53
N GLU A 65 -1.26 -6.51 30.04
CA GLU A 65 -2.30 -5.84 29.24
C GLU A 65 -1.70 -5.10 28.02
N VAL A 66 -0.51 -4.52 28.15
CA VAL A 66 0.20 -3.90 27.01
C VAL A 66 0.59 -4.96 25.98
N SER A 67 1.03 -6.14 26.43
CA SER A 67 1.36 -7.26 25.55
C SER A 67 0.13 -7.79 24.79
N ASP A 68 -1.01 -7.94 25.47
CA ASP A 68 -2.27 -8.37 24.84
C ASP A 68 -2.74 -7.34 23.79
N LEU A 69 -2.66 -6.05 24.13
CA LEU A 69 -2.93 -4.96 23.18
C LEU A 69 -1.97 -5.00 21.99
N ALA A 70 -0.69 -5.29 22.22
CA ALA A 70 0.30 -5.40 21.15
C ALA A 70 -0.04 -6.54 20.19
N LEU A 71 -0.41 -7.71 20.73
CA LEU A 71 -0.83 -8.85 19.92
C LEU A 71 -2.06 -8.50 19.06
N LEU A 72 -3.14 -8.02 19.69
CA LEU A 72 -4.38 -7.68 18.99
C LEU A 72 -4.15 -6.61 17.91
N SER A 73 -3.45 -5.53 18.27
CA SER A 73 -3.18 -4.43 17.34
C SER A 73 -2.29 -4.87 16.17
N SER A 74 -1.34 -5.78 16.39
CA SER A 74 -0.51 -6.34 15.31
C SER A 74 -1.35 -7.11 14.29
N GLU A 75 -2.29 -7.96 14.75
CA GLU A 75 -3.16 -8.74 13.87
C GLU A 75 -4.11 -7.84 13.09
N MET A 76 -4.72 -6.86 13.77
CA MET A 76 -5.61 -5.89 13.15
C MET A 76 -4.87 -5.06 12.10
N LEU A 77 -3.69 -4.55 12.42
CA LEU A 77 -2.87 -3.74 11.50
C LEU A 77 -2.43 -4.57 10.29
N GLN A 78 -1.93 -5.79 10.51
CA GLN A 78 -1.53 -6.68 9.42
C GLN A 78 -2.71 -6.98 8.49
N LYS A 79 -3.89 -7.30 9.04
CA LYS A 79 -5.09 -7.57 8.25
C LYS A 79 -5.53 -6.33 7.47
N PHE A 80 -5.53 -5.16 8.10
CA PHE A 80 -5.88 -3.91 7.46
C PHE A 80 -4.96 -3.59 6.27
N VAL A 81 -3.64 -3.62 6.48
CA VAL A 81 -2.65 -3.35 5.43
C VAL A 81 -2.77 -4.38 4.31
N ASN A 82 -2.91 -5.66 4.64
CA ASN A 82 -3.06 -6.71 3.64
C ASN A 82 -4.34 -6.55 2.81
N ASN A 83 -5.46 -6.15 3.38
CA ASN A 83 -6.68 -5.87 2.61
C ASN A 83 -6.45 -4.76 1.57
N VAL A 84 -5.72 -3.70 1.94
CA VAL A 84 -5.37 -2.63 1.00
C VAL A 84 -4.44 -3.15 -0.11
N LEU A 85 -3.38 -3.87 0.26
CA LEU A 85 -2.41 -4.39 -0.69
C LEU A 85 -2.94 -5.51 -1.60
N GLN A 86 -3.99 -6.23 -1.17
CA GLN A 86 -4.69 -7.22 -1.98
C GLN A 86 -5.57 -6.59 -3.06
N ASN A 87 -6.14 -5.41 -2.83
CA ASN A 87 -6.80 -4.64 -3.89
C ASN A 87 -5.77 -4.15 -4.92
N GLY A 88 -4.55 -3.88 -4.44
CA GLY A 88 -3.40 -3.56 -5.26
C GLY A 88 -3.41 -2.14 -5.83
N PHE A 89 -2.36 -1.85 -6.58
CA PHE A 89 -2.14 -0.58 -7.26
C PHE A 89 -2.08 -0.82 -8.76
N PRO A 90 -3.01 -0.25 -9.57
CA PRO A 90 -2.97 -0.43 -11.00
C PRO A 90 -1.76 0.29 -11.59
N VAL A 91 -1.03 -0.39 -12.47
CA VAL A 91 0.07 0.21 -13.24
C VAL A 91 -0.54 1.07 -14.35
N PRO A 92 -0.13 2.34 -14.50
CA PRO A 92 -0.67 3.24 -15.51
C PRO A 92 -0.14 2.85 -16.89
N ILE A 93 -0.79 1.87 -17.52
CA ILE A 93 -0.49 1.44 -18.89
C ILE A 93 -1.64 1.78 -19.83
N PRO A 94 -1.36 2.08 -21.11
CA PRO A 94 -2.40 2.25 -22.11
C PRO A 94 -3.23 0.98 -22.27
N GLN A 95 -4.52 1.14 -22.59
CA GLN A 95 -5.46 0.02 -22.67
C GLN A 95 -5.14 -1.01 -23.76
N VAL A 96 -4.28 -0.66 -24.72
CA VAL A 96 -3.81 -1.56 -25.79
C VAL A 96 -2.63 -2.43 -25.37
N VAL A 97 -2.05 -2.17 -24.19
CA VAL A 97 -0.83 -2.82 -23.71
C VAL A 97 -1.19 -3.86 -22.66
N HIS A 98 -0.70 -5.09 -22.84
CA HIS A 98 -0.80 -6.16 -21.85
C HIS A 98 0.59 -6.53 -21.35
N LEU A 99 0.77 -6.52 -20.03
CA LEU A 99 2.05 -6.88 -19.42
C LEU A 99 2.19 -8.40 -19.33
N THR A 100 3.39 -8.90 -19.67
CA THR A 100 3.76 -10.31 -19.67
C THR A 100 5.15 -10.48 -19.07
N ALA A 101 5.38 -11.58 -18.34
CA ALA A 101 6.66 -11.89 -17.69
C ALA A 101 7.23 -10.69 -16.90
N SER A 102 6.44 -10.21 -15.94
CA SER A 102 6.78 -9.06 -15.10
C SER A 102 7.70 -9.45 -13.94
N ASP A 103 8.85 -8.81 -13.84
CA ASP A 103 9.79 -8.85 -12.72
C ASP A 103 9.68 -7.53 -11.92
N LEU A 104 9.49 -7.62 -10.61
CA LEU A 104 9.36 -6.47 -9.72
C LEU A 104 10.47 -6.49 -8.69
N ARG A 105 11.33 -5.47 -8.72
CA ARG A 105 12.44 -5.32 -7.78
C ARG A 105 12.22 -4.11 -6.89
N ILE A 106 12.36 -4.31 -5.58
CA ILE A 106 12.34 -3.23 -4.61
C ILE A 106 13.78 -2.76 -4.42
N LEU A 107 14.01 -1.50 -4.72
CA LEU A 107 15.26 -0.79 -4.48
C LEU A 107 15.07 0.15 -3.28
N ASP A 108 16.13 0.83 -2.86
CA ASP A 108 16.12 1.61 -1.62
C ASP A 108 15.01 2.67 -1.53
N ARG A 109 14.68 3.32 -2.65
CA ARG A 109 13.69 4.41 -2.71
C ARG A 109 12.71 4.31 -3.86
N CYS A 110 12.77 3.25 -4.65
CA CYS A 110 11.89 3.04 -5.78
C CYS A 110 11.65 1.55 -6.02
N ALA A 111 10.60 1.24 -6.76
CA ALA A 111 10.37 -0.11 -7.27
C ALA A 111 10.59 -0.09 -8.79
N LEU A 112 11.39 -1.03 -9.29
CA LEU A 112 11.60 -1.22 -10.71
C LEU A 112 10.73 -2.37 -11.20
N LEU A 113 9.77 -2.05 -12.08
CA LEU A 113 8.98 -3.03 -12.80
C LEU A 113 9.57 -3.22 -14.20
N SER A 114 10.16 -4.39 -14.44
CA SER A 114 10.66 -4.80 -15.76
C SER A 114 9.69 -5.82 -16.34
N THR A 115 9.23 -5.64 -17.57
CA THR A 115 8.17 -6.49 -18.13
C THR A 115 8.26 -6.49 -19.65
N HIS A 116 7.89 -7.62 -20.26
CA HIS A 116 7.55 -7.63 -21.67
C HIS A 116 6.11 -7.14 -21.84
N PHE A 117 5.78 -6.64 -23.03
CA PHE A 117 4.42 -6.26 -23.34
C PHE A 117 3.98 -6.82 -24.68
N THR A 118 2.68 -7.10 -24.77
CA THR A 118 2.00 -7.42 -26.02
C THR A 118 0.96 -6.34 -26.31
N LEU A 119 0.69 -6.14 -27.59
CA LEU A 119 -0.29 -5.16 -28.05
C LEU A 119 -1.56 -5.87 -28.51
N ASP A 120 -2.71 -5.31 -28.14
CA ASP A 120 -3.98 -5.72 -28.73
C ASP A 120 -4.10 -5.17 -30.15
N HIS A 121 -3.79 -6.01 -31.14
CA HIS A 121 -3.80 -5.65 -32.55
C HIS A 121 -5.15 -5.09 -33.02
N ARG A 122 -6.29 -5.54 -32.47
CA ARG A 122 -7.61 -5.03 -32.88
C ARG A 122 -7.75 -3.56 -32.47
N ARG A 123 -7.43 -3.27 -31.21
CA ARG A 123 -7.55 -1.92 -30.65
C ARG A 123 -6.52 -0.97 -31.24
N VAL A 124 -5.30 -1.46 -31.53
CA VAL A 124 -4.30 -0.68 -32.27
C VAL A 124 -4.79 -0.37 -33.68
N SER A 125 -5.40 -1.33 -34.37
CA SER A 125 -6.00 -1.11 -35.68
C SER A 125 -7.14 -0.09 -35.64
N ASP A 126 -8.00 -0.14 -34.62
CA ASP A 126 -9.08 0.84 -34.43
C ASP A 126 -8.51 2.26 -34.24
N ILE A 127 -7.50 2.42 -33.36
CA ILE A 127 -6.82 3.71 -33.16
C ILE A 127 -6.15 4.19 -34.45
N ALA A 128 -5.48 3.30 -35.17
CA ALA A 128 -4.82 3.63 -36.42
C ALA A 128 -5.85 4.07 -37.48
N SER A 129 -6.96 3.35 -37.62
CA SER A 129 -8.04 3.71 -38.53
C SER A 129 -8.66 5.07 -38.18
N LEU A 130 -8.97 5.31 -36.90
CA LEU A 130 -9.48 6.60 -36.44
C LEU A 130 -8.48 7.73 -36.73
N THR A 131 -7.18 7.50 -36.54
CA THR A 131 -6.16 8.54 -36.75
C THR A 131 -5.92 8.82 -38.24
N ILE A 132 -5.81 7.78 -39.06
CA ILE A 132 -5.56 7.88 -40.50
C ILE A 132 -6.78 8.45 -41.24
N PHE A 133 -8.00 8.09 -40.81
CA PHE A 133 -9.23 8.51 -41.48
C PHE A 133 -9.91 9.74 -40.85
N ASN A 134 -9.53 10.20 -39.64
CA ASN A 134 -9.94 11.52 -39.11
C ASN A 134 -8.97 12.67 -39.44
N SER A 135 -7.75 12.41 -39.89
CA SER A 135 -6.97 13.48 -40.52
C SER A 135 -7.66 13.85 -41.83
N THR A 136 -8.12 15.09 -41.92
CA THR A 136 -8.80 15.75 -43.04
C THR A 136 -8.43 15.14 -44.40
N PRO A 137 -9.40 14.82 -45.29
CA PRO A 137 -9.06 14.42 -46.65
C PRO A 137 -8.25 15.55 -47.28
N PHE A 138 -7.12 15.19 -47.88
CA PHE A 138 -6.29 16.10 -48.67
C PHE A 138 -7.20 17.01 -49.50
N GLY A 139 -7.24 18.29 -49.16
CA GLY A 139 -7.93 19.30 -49.94
C GLY A 139 -7.27 19.34 -51.31
N TYR A 140 -7.97 18.84 -52.32
CA TYR A 140 -7.64 19.09 -53.71
C TYR A 140 -7.83 20.59 -53.97
N GLN A 141 -6.72 21.29 -54.22
CA GLN A 141 -6.72 22.51 -55.05
C GLN A 141 -6.70 22.10 -56.51
#